data_AF-A0A250I8M5-F1
#
_entry.id   AF-A0A250I8M5-F1
#
_cell.length_a   1.000
_cell.length_b   1.000
_cell.length_c   1.000
_cell.angle_alpha   90.00
_cell.angle_beta   90.00
_cell.angle_gamma   90.00
#
_symmetry.space_group_name_H-M   'P 1'
#
loop_
_entity.id
_entity.type
_entity.pdbx_description
1 polymer ?
#
loop_
_entity_poly.entity_id
_entity_poly.type
_entity_poly.pdbx_seq_one_letter_code
_entity_poly.pdbx_strand_id
1 'polypeptide(L)'
;MSGLRVSDYLNVLEPVLAKELVSPESLVAMRQVADWIPGSLTRFFGFECRLDDEHALSDLLICVSIHGQERKLLADCGTWGEEFEAHPVWRQVRDFSRAWGDEGSSLFSRVLNVWLEFDMKAAATSLPVPSIFVGPRPPTPPASADQEADWLGNQALRLLSERELPESLAQLLQTCLAHLPAGAFVFQAGTMLSRTPPFMRICIKGLAPRRVVPYLREVGWPGDFEELESRVGELSRLVDCIDLDLDLVGDRVGPQVGLECHFHERPPPAQEPRWHALLDYLEKARMCLPGKREAILHYAGVMHERSHREHWPRPLLEASKLMGSTQLSSLLRGLHHVKISHSSGSTPRAKLYLSVKHLWLAKAQLVRSKSSALHS
;
A
#
# COMPACT_ATOMS: atom_id res chain seq x y z
N MET A 1 9.46 20.22 -11.18
CA MET A 1 9.96 20.35 -9.79
C MET A 1 11.27 19.58 -9.68
N SER A 2 12.33 20.07 -10.33
CA SER A 2 13.64 19.40 -10.27
C SER A 2 14.18 19.43 -8.83
N GLY A 3 14.72 18.30 -8.37
CA GLY A 3 15.39 18.21 -7.07
C GLY A 3 14.51 17.87 -5.86
N LEU A 4 13.18 17.78 -5.99
CA LEU A 4 12.32 17.26 -4.91
C LEU A 4 12.54 15.74 -4.77
N ARG A 5 12.74 15.26 -3.54
CA ARG A 5 12.87 13.83 -3.18
C ARG A 5 11.69 13.38 -2.31
N VAL A 6 11.50 12.08 -2.17
CA VAL A 6 10.46 11.56 -1.25
C VAL A 6 10.82 11.87 0.20
N SER A 7 12.11 11.92 0.53
CA SER A 7 12.63 12.27 1.85
C SER A 7 12.26 13.69 2.30
N ASP A 8 12.09 14.62 1.36
CA ASP A 8 11.61 15.97 1.62
C ASP A 8 10.21 15.96 2.26
N TYR A 9 9.33 15.03 1.87
CA TYR A 9 8.04 14.86 2.54
C TYR A 9 8.19 14.25 3.94
N LEU A 10 9.14 13.32 4.14
CA LEU A 10 9.40 12.73 5.45
C LEU A 10 9.89 13.80 6.46
N ASN A 11 10.67 14.78 6.00
CA ASN A 11 11.10 15.91 6.82
C ASN A 11 9.93 16.78 7.31
N VAL A 12 8.89 16.93 6.49
CA VAL A 12 7.66 17.61 6.91
C VAL A 12 6.90 16.80 7.95
N LEU A 13 6.90 15.46 7.83
CA LEU A 13 6.12 14.56 8.68
C LEU A 13 6.76 14.29 10.03
N GLU A 14 8.09 14.40 10.16
CA GLU A 14 8.85 14.09 11.37
C GLU A 14 8.23 14.63 12.67
N PRO A 15 7.79 15.91 12.77
CA PRO A 15 7.22 16.44 14.01
C PRO A 15 5.89 15.81 14.44
N VAL A 16 5.21 15.11 13.54
CA VAL A 16 3.88 14.53 13.78
C VAL A 16 3.86 13.00 13.67
N LEU A 17 5.01 12.38 13.45
CA LEU A 17 5.19 10.94 13.49
C LEU A 17 5.47 10.51 14.92
N ALA A 18 4.51 9.83 15.53
CA ALA A 18 4.68 9.23 16.85
C ALA A 18 5.76 8.14 16.81
N LYS A 19 6.71 8.19 17.75
CA LYS A 19 7.84 7.25 17.82
C LYS A 19 7.40 5.80 18.05
N GLU A 20 6.21 5.61 18.62
CA GLU A 20 5.57 4.32 18.85
C GLU A 20 5.16 3.65 17.52
N LEU A 21 4.87 4.45 16.48
CA LEU A 21 4.53 3.96 15.15
C LEU A 21 5.76 3.88 14.26
N VAL A 22 6.59 4.94 14.27
CA VAL A 22 7.81 5.04 13.48
C VAL A 22 8.95 5.50 14.39
N SER A 23 9.85 4.59 14.74
CA SER A 23 11.01 4.95 15.57
C SER A 23 11.95 5.93 14.84
N PRO A 24 12.76 6.72 15.56
CA PRO A 24 13.78 7.58 14.95
C PRO A 24 14.72 6.82 14.01
N GLU A 25 15.12 5.61 14.38
CA GLU A 25 15.96 4.72 13.56
C GLU A 25 15.24 4.33 12.27
N SER A 26 13.95 3.97 12.37
CA SER A 26 13.11 3.66 11.20
C SER A 26 12.97 4.88 10.28
N LEU A 27 12.83 6.08 10.83
CA LEU A 27 12.74 7.30 10.04
C LEU A 27 14.04 7.61 9.29
N VAL A 28 15.20 7.40 9.93
CA VAL A 28 16.51 7.54 9.28
C VAL A 28 16.65 6.55 8.13
N ALA A 29 16.32 5.27 8.33
CA ALA A 29 16.36 4.26 7.28
C ALA A 29 15.42 4.61 6.10
N MET A 30 14.19 5.06 6.40
CA MET A 30 13.24 5.49 5.38
C MET A 30 13.74 6.70 4.59
N ARG A 31 14.40 7.67 5.25
CA ARG A 31 15.03 8.83 4.57
C ARG A 31 16.09 8.37 3.57
N GLN A 32 16.96 7.45 3.97
CA GLN A 32 18.01 6.91 3.09
C GLN A 32 17.41 6.28 1.82
N VAL A 33 16.33 5.50 1.94
CA VAL A 33 15.63 4.94 0.79
C VAL A 33 14.93 6.03 -0.02
N ALA A 34 14.26 6.96 0.65
CA ALA A 34 13.47 8.01 0.03
C ALA A 34 14.31 9.09 -0.69
N ASP A 35 15.59 9.24 -0.34
CA ASP A 35 16.56 10.13 -0.99
C ASP A 35 16.87 9.69 -2.43
N TRP A 36 16.82 8.37 -2.70
CA TRP A 36 17.01 7.86 -4.06
C TRP A 36 15.85 8.20 -4.99
N ILE A 37 14.65 8.44 -4.44
CA ILE A 37 13.40 8.45 -5.19
C ILE A 37 12.94 9.90 -5.43
N PRO A 38 12.69 10.32 -6.68
CA PRO A 38 12.14 11.65 -6.96
C PRO A 38 10.78 11.85 -6.28
N GLY A 39 10.62 12.97 -5.57
CA GLY A 39 9.36 13.30 -4.89
C GLY A 39 8.20 13.61 -5.85
N SER A 40 8.49 13.84 -7.13
CA SER A 40 7.46 13.95 -8.18
C SER A 40 6.92 12.61 -8.67
N LEU A 41 7.54 11.49 -8.27
CA LEU A 41 7.08 10.14 -8.62
C LEU A 41 5.73 9.81 -7.97
N THR A 42 5.42 10.43 -6.84
CA THR A 42 4.24 10.11 -6.07
C THR A 42 3.58 11.33 -5.47
N ARG A 43 2.26 11.26 -5.34
CA ARG A 43 1.46 12.11 -4.45
C ARG A 43 0.80 11.32 -3.32
N PHE A 44 1.02 10.01 -3.26
CA PHE A 44 0.36 9.12 -2.33
C PHE A 44 1.32 8.03 -1.87
N PHE A 45 1.69 8.05 -0.61
CA PHE A 45 2.63 7.12 -0.01
C PHE A 45 2.15 6.79 1.41
N GLY A 46 2.85 5.89 2.09
CA GLY A 46 2.41 5.41 3.38
C GLY A 46 3.48 4.63 4.12
N PHE A 47 3.08 4.18 5.30
CA PHE A 47 3.92 3.40 6.20
C PHE A 47 3.17 2.15 6.63
N GLU A 48 3.85 1.00 6.64
CA GLU A 48 3.34 -0.22 7.27
C GLU A 48 3.97 -0.36 8.66
N CYS A 49 3.17 -0.16 9.70
CA CYS A 49 3.60 -0.20 11.09
C CYS A 49 3.17 -1.52 11.75
N ARG A 50 4.12 -2.29 12.26
CA ARG A 50 3.81 -3.48 13.10
C ARG A 50 3.22 -3.02 14.44
N LEU A 51 2.10 -3.60 14.85
CA LEU A 51 1.36 -3.12 16.03
C LEU A 51 1.76 -3.84 17.34
N ASP A 52 2.42 -4.97 17.24
CA ASP A 52 2.89 -5.81 18.35
C ASP A 52 4.40 -5.65 18.64
N ASP A 53 5.10 -4.77 17.91
CA ASP A 53 6.56 -4.61 17.97
C ASP A 53 6.96 -3.27 18.60
N GLU A 54 7.63 -3.32 19.76
CA GLU A 54 8.11 -2.14 20.49
C GLU A 54 9.18 -1.34 19.74
N HIS A 55 9.92 -1.96 18.81
CA HIS A 55 10.97 -1.28 18.05
C HIS A 55 10.43 -0.28 17.00
N ALA A 56 9.12 -0.36 16.71
CA ALA A 56 8.42 0.55 15.79
C ALA A 56 9.10 0.68 14.41
N LEU A 57 9.67 -0.41 13.91
CA LEU A 57 10.19 -0.50 12.54
C LEU A 57 9.03 -0.53 11.55
N SER A 58 9.01 0.46 10.67
CA SER A 58 7.98 0.66 9.66
C SER A 58 8.55 0.59 8.25
N ASP A 59 7.79 -0.04 7.36
CA ASP A 59 8.15 -0.19 5.95
C ASP A 59 7.60 1.01 5.16
N LEU A 60 8.28 1.41 4.07
CA LEU A 60 7.91 2.56 3.25
C LEU A 60 7.16 2.10 1.98
N LEU A 61 5.99 2.69 1.73
CA LEU A 61 5.15 2.35 0.58
C LEU A 61 4.94 3.56 -0.30
N ILE A 62 5.20 3.44 -1.60
CA ILE A 62 5.08 4.53 -2.57
C ILE A 62 4.10 4.12 -3.67
N CYS A 63 3.00 4.86 -3.83
CA CYS A 63 2.05 4.65 -4.92
C CYS A 63 2.41 5.53 -6.11
N VAL A 64 2.61 4.91 -7.26
CA VAL A 64 2.73 5.55 -8.56
C VAL A 64 1.39 5.40 -9.27
N SER A 65 0.73 6.51 -9.59
CA SER A 65 -0.60 6.48 -10.18
C SER A 65 -0.60 6.82 -11.68
N ILE A 66 -1.74 6.63 -12.32
CA ILE A 66 -1.96 7.12 -13.69
C ILE A 66 -2.12 8.65 -13.79
N HIS A 67 -2.13 9.36 -12.66
CA HIS A 67 -2.40 10.79 -12.67
C HIS A 67 -1.12 11.59 -12.89
N GLY A 68 -1.13 12.45 -13.90
CA GLY A 68 0.00 13.33 -14.21
C GLY A 68 1.13 12.59 -14.92
N GLN A 69 2.38 12.80 -14.47
CA GLN A 69 3.58 12.28 -15.13
C GLN A 69 4.24 11.12 -14.36
N GLU A 70 3.63 10.67 -13.27
CA GLU A 70 4.19 9.65 -12.34
C GLU A 70 4.60 8.37 -13.08
N ARG A 71 3.70 7.84 -13.93
CA ARG A 71 3.97 6.69 -14.81
C ARG A 71 5.20 6.88 -15.70
N LYS A 72 5.34 8.06 -16.33
CA LYS A 72 6.47 8.38 -17.22
C LYS A 72 7.77 8.47 -16.43
N LEU A 73 7.72 9.12 -15.26
CA LEU A 73 8.88 9.23 -14.37
C LEU A 73 9.41 7.87 -13.92
N LEU A 74 8.53 6.90 -13.64
CA LEU A 74 8.94 5.53 -13.33
C LEU A 74 9.56 4.81 -14.54
N ALA A 75 9.03 5.02 -15.74
CA ALA A 75 9.59 4.50 -16.99
C ALA A 75 10.98 5.09 -17.33
N ASP A 76 11.30 6.25 -16.76
CA ASP A 76 12.57 6.95 -16.91
C ASP A 76 13.48 6.77 -15.69
N CYS A 77 13.24 5.77 -14.82
CA CYS A 77 14.00 5.60 -13.57
C CYS A 77 15.51 5.35 -13.78
N GLY A 78 15.94 4.92 -14.97
CA GLY A 78 17.37 4.85 -15.32
C GLY A 78 18.07 6.23 -15.32
N THR A 79 17.31 7.32 -15.44
CA THR A 79 17.86 8.69 -15.34
C THR A 79 18.08 9.15 -13.90
N TRP A 80 17.68 8.34 -12.90
CA TRP A 80 17.82 8.69 -11.48
C TRP A 80 19.25 8.45 -10.96
N GLY A 81 20.04 7.62 -11.66
CA GLY A 81 21.42 7.28 -11.35
C GLY A 81 21.88 6.03 -12.10
N GLU A 82 23.19 5.88 -12.33
CA GLU A 82 23.77 4.72 -13.01
C GLU A 82 23.47 3.40 -12.26
N GLU A 83 23.32 3.48 -10.93
CA GLU A 83 22.99 2.35 -10.07
C GLU A 83 21.63 1.74 -10.43
N PHE A 84 20.63 2.57 -10.72
CA PHE A 84 19.29 2.13 -11.15
C PHE A 84 19.33 1.47 -12.52
N GLU A 85 20.13 2.00 -13.44
CA GLU A 85 20.28 1.44 -14.78
C GLU A 85 20.98 0.08 -14.78
N ALA A 86 21.99 -0.08 -13.93
CA ALA A 86 22.74 -1.32 -13.79
C ALA A 86 21.96 -2.41 -13.03
N HIS A 87 21.03 -2.05 -12.14
CA HIS A 87 20.38 -3.00 -11.25
C HIS A 87 19.28 -3.83 -11.95
N PRO A 88 19.34 -5.19 -11.93
CA PRO A 88 18.40 -6.06 -12.66
C PRO A 88 16.91 -5.81 -12.34
N VAL A 89 16.57 -5.69 -11.05
CA VAL A 89 15.18 -5.44 -10.65
C VAL A 89 14.68 -4.07 -11.12
N TRP A 90 15.53 -3.04 -11.12
CA TRP A 90 15.12 -1.72 -11.59
C TRP A 90 15.02 -1.65 -13.11
N ARG A 91 15.77 -2.48 -13.84
CA ARG A 91 15.51 -2.70 -15.28
C ARG A 91 14.12 -3.31 -15.51
N GLN A 92 13.71 -4.31 -14.74
CA GLN A 92 12.35 -4.88 -14.82
C GLN A 92 11.27 -3.84 -14.51
N VAL A 93 11.46 -3.06 -13.44
CA VAL A 93 10.53 -1.96 -13.07
C VAL A 93 10.41 -0.97 -14.24
N ARG A 94 11.53 -0.60 -14.84
CA ARG A 94 11.58 0.30 -15.99
C ARG A 94 10.86 -0.28 -17.20
N ASP A 95 11.12 -1.54 -17.53
CA ASP A 95 10.56 -2.20 -18.70
C ASP A 95 9.03 -2.40 -18.55
N PHE A 96 8.58 -2.81 -17.37
CA PHE A 96 7.16 -2.79 -17.00
C PHE A 96 6.57 -1.38 -17.16
N SER A 97 7.26 -0.36 -16.64
CA SER A 97 6.73 1.01 -16.64
C SER A 97 6.70 1.64 -18.04
N ARG A 98 7.64 1.28 -18.92
CA ARG A 98 7.61 1.63 -20.33
C ARG A 98 6.43 0.98 -21.04
N ALA A 99 6.21 -0.31 -20.83
CA ALA A 99 5.04 -1.01 -21.35
C ALA A 99 3.73 -0.45 -20.76
N TRP A 100 3.72 -0.01 -19.50
CA TRP A 100 2.58 0.68 -18.90
C TRP A 100 2.36 2.06 -19.51
N GLY A 101 3.44 2.76 -19.88
CA GLY A 101 3.41 4.08 -20.51
C GLY A 101 3.00 4.10 -21.98
N ASP A 102 3.10 2.97 -22.67
CA ASP A 102 2.80 2.84 -24.11
C ASP A 102 1.29 2.69 -24.38
N GLU A 103 0.70 3.61 -25.13
CA GLU A 103 -0.73 3.59 -25.50
C GLU A 103 -1.14 2.34 -26.30
N GLY A 104 -0.19 1.68 -26.98
CA GLY A 104 -0.43 0.42 -27.69
C GLY A 104 -0.48 -0.82 -26.79
N SER A 105 -0.08 -0.70 -25.52
CA SER A 105 0.00 -1.81 -24.57
C SER A 105 -1.29 -2.01 -23.79
N SER A 106 -1.63 -3.28 -23.50
CA SER A 106 -2.78 -3.61 -22.65
C SER A 106 -2.64 -3.05 -21.22
N LEU A 107 -1.41 -2.84 -20.74
CA LEU A 107 -1.15 -2.27 -19.41
C LEU A 107 -1.61 -0.82 -19.30
N PHE A 108 -1.53 -0.04 -20.38
CA PHE A 108 -1.81 1.39 -20.36
C PHE A 108 -3.21 1.72 -19.85
N SER A 109 -4.21 0.94 -20.31
CA SER A 109 -5.62 1.10 -19.97
C SER A 109 -6.03 0.31 -18.73
N ARG A 110 -5.34 -0.82 -18.46
CA ARG A 110 -5.72 -1.77 -17.41
C ARG A 110 -5.02 -1.57 -16.07
N VAL A 111 -3.89 -0.87 -15.98
CA VAL A 111 -3.20 -0.63 -14.69
C VAL A 111 -3.48 0.78 -14.18
N LEU A 112 -4.09 0.87 -12.98
CA LEU A 112 -4.48 2.12 -12.32
C LEU A 112 -3.39 2.71 -11.43
N ASN A 113 -2.55 1.85 -10.85
CA ASN A 113 -1.42 2.25 -10.02
C ASN A 113 -0.42 1.11 -9.89
N VAL A 114 0.78 1.46 -9.43
CA VAL A 114 1.82 0.53 -8.99
C VAL A 114 2.25 0.96 -7.60
N TRP A 115 2.36 0.01 -6.67
CA TRP A 115 2.99 0.24 -5.37
C TRP A 115 4.40 -0.31 -5.36
N LEU A 116 5.32 0.50 -4.86
CA LEU A 116 6.69 0.12 -4.51
C LEU A 116 6.77 0.02 -2.99
N GLU A 117 7.00 -1.17 -2.47
CA GLU A 117 7.09 -1.44 -1.02
C GLU A 117 8.52 -1.79 -0.63
N PHE A 118 9.08 -1.01 0.28
CA PHE A 118 10.46 -1.15 0.74
C PHE A 118 10.48 -1.66 2.18
N ASP A 119 11.03 -2.86 2.39
CA ASP A 119 11.21 -3.46 3.70
C ASP A 119 12.44 -2.83 4.39
N MET A 120 12.22 -2.10 5.49
CA MET A 120 13.30 -1.40 6.17
C MET A 120 14.21 -2.34 6.97
N LYS A 121 13.79 -3.59 7.26
CA LYS A 121 14.68 -4.58 7.88
C LYS A 121 15.73 -5.08 6.89
N ALA A 122 15.45 -5.01 5.59
CA ALA A 122 16.34 -5.45 4.53
C ALA A 122 17.16 -4.30 3.90
N ALA A 123 16.83 -3.04 4.22
CA ALA A 123 17.48 -1.86 3.67
C ALA A 123 18.91 -1.70 4.25
N ALA A 124 19.87 -2.36 3.60
CA ALA A 124 21.30 -2.13 3.79
C ALA A 124 21.79 -0.96 2.91
N THR A 125 23.06 -0.58 3.05
CA THR A 125 23.77 0.56 2.42
C THR A 125 23.87 0.53 0.87
N SER A 126 23.01 -0.21 0.19
CA SER A 126 22.94 -0.36 -1.26
C SER A 126 21.64 0.22 -1.82
N LEU A 127 21.54 0.27 -3.15
CA LEU A 127 20.32 0.67 -3.85
C LEU A 127 19.10 -0.13 -3.35
N PRO A 128 18.01 0.52 -2.90
CA PRO A 128 16.86 -0.17 -2.34
C PRO A 128 16.07 -0.92 -3.42
N VAL A 129 15.66 -2.15 -3.11
CA VAL A 129 14.88 -3.02 -4.02
C VAL A 129 13.45 -3.16 -3.48
N PRO A 130 12.42 -2.73 -4.22
CA PRO A 130 11.04 -2.83 -3.76
C PRO A 130 10.43 -4.21 -4.07
N SER A 131 9.45 -4.61 -3.25
CA SER A 131 8.36 -5.45 -3.74
C SER A 131 7.40 -4.59 -4.56
N ILE A 132 6.82 -5.15 -5.61
CA ILE A 132 6.02 -4.37 -6.57
C ILE A 132 4.63 -4.96 -6.67
N PHE A 133 3.61 -4.12 -6.47
CA PHE A 133 2.21 -4.50 -6.64
C PHE A 133 1.56 -3.69 -7.76
N VAL A 134 1.02 -4.38 -8.75
CA VAL A 134 0.22 -3.82 -9.84
C VAL A 134 -1.22 -3.72 -9.37
N GLY A 135 -1.82 -2.55 -9.49
CA GLY A 135 -3.23 -2.30 -9.22
C GLY A 135 -4.07 -2.33 -10.50
N PRO A 136 -4.61 -3.50 -10.91
CA PRO A 136 -5.46 -3.60 -12.09
C PRO A 136 -6.78 -2.84 -11.93
N ARG A 137 -7.31 -2.35 -13.05
CA ARG A 137 -8.69 -1.91 -13.18
C ARG A 137 -9.58 -3.16 -13.19
N PRO A 138 -10.69 -3.18 -12.44
CA PRO A 138 -11.67 -4.26 -12.57
C PRO A 138 -12.12 -4.39 -14.03
N PRO A 139 -12.14 -5.61 -14.60
CA PRO A 139 -12.54 -5.80 -15.99
C PRO A 139 -13.99 -5.32 -16.20
N THR A 140 -14.20 -4.51 -17.23
CA THR A 140 -15.53 -3.98 -17.59
C THR A 140 -15.70 -4.08 -19.12
N PRO A 141 -16.56 -4.99 -19.65
CA PRO A 141 -17.34 -6.00 -18.93
C PRO A 141 -16.44 -7.05 -18.23
N PRO A 142 -16.99 -7.86 -17.30
CA PRO A 142 -16.21 -8.93 -16.67
C PRO A 142 -15.57 -9.85 -17.72
N ALA A 143 -14.26 -10.06 -17.60
CA ALA A 143 -13.51 -11.00 -18.43
C ALA A 143 -13.68 -12.43 -17.90
N SER A 144 -13.39 -13.44 -18.73
CA SER A 144 -13.27 -14.80 -18.20
C SER A 144 -12.05 -14.92 -17.28
N ALA A 145 -12.08 -15.89 -16.37
CA ALA A 145 -10.95 -16.16 -15.48
C ALA A 145 -9.65 -16.42 -16.25
N ASP A 146 -9.73 -17.12 -17.39
CA ASP A 146 -8.59 -17.42 -18.26
C ASP A 146 -7.98 -16.17 -18.87
N GLN A 147 -8.83 -15.25 -19.36
CA GLN A 147 -8.38 -13.98 -19.92
C GLN A 147 -7.75 -13.08 -18.87
N GLU A 148 -8.30 -13.08 -17.65
CA GLU A 148 -7.77 -12.31 -16.54
C GLU A 148 -6.45 -12.89 -16.03
N ALA A 149 -6.36 -14.22 -15.91
CA ALA A 149 -5.16 -14.93 -15.52
C ALA A 149 -4.03 -14.74 -16.52
N ASP A 150 -4.31 -14.87 -17.82
CA ASP A 150 -3.33 -14.63 -18.89
C ASP A 150 -2.83 -13.19 -18.86
N TRP A 151 -3.74 -12.21 -18.78
CA TRP A 151 -3.32 -10.82 -18.73
C TRP A 151 -2.49 -10.52 -17.48
N LEU A 152 -2.96 -10.90 -16.30
CA LEU A 152 -2.29 -10.58 -15.05
C LEU A 152 -0.95 -11.31 -14.96
N GLY A 153 -0.93 -12.59 -15.29
CA GLY A 153 0.27 -13.41 -15.23
C GLY A 153 1.25 -13.11 -16.36
N ASN A 154 0.83 -13.39 -17.59
CA ASN A 154 1.73 -13.43 -18.75
C ASN A 154 2.02 -12.07 -19.38
N GLN A 155 1.15 -11.07 -19.19
CA GLN A 155 1.35 -9.73 -19.74
C GLN A 155 1.84 -8.73 -18.69
N ALA A 156 1.25 -8.71 -17.50
CA ALA A 156 1.63 -7.75 -16.45
C ALA A 156 2.80 -8.25 -15.59
N LEU A 157 2.62 -9.33 -14.84
CA LEU A 157 3.60 -9.78 -13.83
C LEU A 157 4.84 -10.43 -14.45
N ARG A 158 4.75 -10.95 -15.69
CA ARG A 158 5.89 -11.43 -16.46
C ARG A 158 6.98 -10.35 -16.61
N LEU A 159 6.61 -9.10 -16.85
CA LEU A 159 7.60 -8.01 -17.02
C LEU A 159 8.33 -7.67 -15.71
N LEU A 160 7.78 -8.09 -14.57
CA LEU A 160 8.38 -7.95 -13.25
C LEU A 160 9.14 -9.21 -12.82
N SER A 161 9.39 -10.14 -13.74
CA SER A 161 10.09 -11.40 -13.48
C SER A 161 11.13 -11.66 -14.58
N GLU A 162 12.24 -12.33 -14.25
CA GLU A 162 13.25 -12.72 -15.26
C GLU A 162 12.78 -13.89 -16.14
N ARG A 163 11.75 -14.60 -15.71
CA ARG A 163 11.28 -15.84 -16.31
C ARG A 163 9.77 -15.78 -16.50
N GLU A 164 9.28 -16.59 -17.43
CA GLU A 164 7.86 -16.86 -17.55
C GLU A 164 7.33 -17.49 -16.25
N LEU A 165 6.06 -17.25 -15.97
CA LEU A 165 5.41 -17.85 -14.83
C LEU A 165 5.40 -19.38 -15.01
N PRO A 166 5.79 -20.16 -13.98
CA PRO A 166 5.62 -21.60 -14.00
C PRO A 166 4.17 -21.96 -14.29
N GLU A 167 3.95 -22.98 -15.11
CA GLU A 167 2.60 -23.45 -15.50
C GLU A 167 1.71 -23.73 -14.29
N SER A 168 2.27 -24.35 -13.24
CA SER A 168 1.55 -24.62 -12.00
C SER A 168 1.08 -23.35 -11.28
N LEU A 169 1.89 -22.29 -11.29
CA LEU A 169 1.53 -21.00 -10.70
C LEU A 169 0.48 -20.28 -11.54
N ALA A 170 0.60 -20.33 -12.87
CA ALA A 170 -0.40 -19.78 -13.78
C ALA A 170 -1.77 -20.48 -13.60
N GLN A 171 -1.77 -21.79 -13.44
CA GLN A 171 -2.99 -22.58 -13.23
C GLN A 171 -3.59 -22.35 -11.84
N LEU A 172 -2.76 -22.16 -10.82
CA LEU A 172 -3.22 -21.74 -9.50
C LEU A 172 -3.86 -20.34 -9.53
N LEU A 173 -3.24 -19.38 -10.24
CA LEU A 173 -3.80 -18.05 -10.42
C LEU A 173 -5.15 -18.10 -11.14
N GLN A 174 -5.25 -18.88 -12.23
CA GLN A 174 -6.49 -19.12 -12.95
C GLN A 174 -7.57 -19.72 -12.02
N THR A 175 -7.22 -20.72 -11.21
CA THR A 175 -8.13 -21.32 -10.21
C THR A 175 -8.62 -20.26 -9.23
N CYS A 176 -7.71 -19.44 -8.68
CA CYS A 176 -8.09 -18.37 -7.75
C CYS A 176 -9.07 -17.37 -8.36
N LEU A 177 -8.90 -17.02 -9.64
CA LEU A 177 -9.76 -16.10 -10.38
C LEU A 177 -11.11 -16.75 -10.75
N ALA A 178 -11.11 -18.02 -11.14
CA ALA A 178 -12.32 -18.76 -11.53
C ALA A 178 -13.31 -18.95 -10.38
N HIS A 179 -12.79 -19.07 -9.15
CA HIS A 179 -13.61 -19.24 -7.95
C HIS A 179 -14.00 -17.90 -7.27
N LEU A 180 -13.60 -16.75 -7.82
CA LEU A 180 -14.00 -15.46 -7.26
C LEU A 180 -15.53 -15.33 -7.23
N PRO A 181 -16.14 -15.02 -6.07
CA PRO A 181 -17.57 -14.75 -6.02
C PRO A 181 -17.97 -13.52 -6.83
N ALA A 182 -19.22 -13.45 -7.26
CA ALA A 182 -19.75 -12.29 -7.97
C ALA A 182 -19.51 -10.99 -7.17
N GLY A 183 -18.94 -9.98 -7.84
CA GLY A 183 -18.57 -8.69 -7.26
C GLY A 183 -17.18 -8.65 -6.62
N ALA A 184 -16.53 -9.80 -6.42
CA ALA A 184 -15.14 -9.85 -5.98
C ALA A 184 -14.17 -9.73 -7.16
N PHE A 185 -13.03 -9.10 -6.95
CA PHE A 185 -11.98 -8.93 -7.96
C PHE A 185 -10.61 -8.78 -7.31
N VAL A 186 -9.56 -9.14 -8.04
CA VAL A 186 -8.17 -8.85 -7.64
C VAL A 186 -7.92 -7.36 -7.86
N PHE A 187 -7.70 -6.60 -6.78
CA PHE A 187 -7.46 -5.16 -6.87
C PHE A 187 -5.97 -4.81 -6.83
N GLN A 188 -5.13 -5.75 -6.35
CA GLN A 188 -3.68 -5.69 -6.41
C GLN A 188 -3.11 -7.09 -6.61
N ALA A 189 -2.03 -7.19 -7.37
CA ALA A 189 -1.21 -8.39 -7.43
C ALA A 189 0.26 -7.99 -7.50
N GLY A 190 1.11 -8.70 -6.77
CA GLY A 190 2.51 -8.31 -6.67
C GLY A 190 3.49 -9.47 -6.68
N THR A 191 4.72 -9.14 -7.06
CA THR A 191 5.89 -10.00 -6.94
C THR A 191 6.74 -9.51 -5.79
N MET A 192 7.05 -10.41 -4.85
CA MET A 192 7.86 -10.09 -3.68
C MET A 192 9.35 -10.15 -4.01
N LEU A 193 9.81 -9.26 -4.91
CA LEU A 193 11.16 -9.31 -5.50
C LEU A 193 12.31 -9.15 -4.50
N SER A 194 12.03 -8.59 -3.32
CA SER A 194 13.00 -8.46 -2.24
C SER A 194 13.14 -9.74 -1.38
N ARG A 195 12.40 -10.82 -1.68
CA ARG A 195 12.37 -12.06 -0.89
C ARG A 195 12.85 -13.27 -1.69
N THR A 196 13.46 -14.22 -0.99
CA THR A 196 14.00 -15.46 -1.57
C THR A 196 13.38 -16.69 -0.88
N PRO A 197 12.68 -17.59 -1.61
CA PRO A 197 12.31 -17.47 -3.01
C PRO A 197 11.21 -16.39 -3.22
N PRO A 198 11.14 -15.76 -4.40
CA PRO A 198 10.05 -14.85 -4.72
C PRO A 198 8.74 -15.64 -4.83
N PHE A 199 7.65 -15.04 -4.37
CA PHE A 199 6.29 -15.55 -4.52
C PHE A 199 5.37 -14.45 -5.05
N MET A 200 4.23 -14.87 -5.57
CA MET A 200 3.18 -13.96 -6.04
C MET A 200 2.17 -13.76 -4.93
N ARG A 201 1.69 -12.53 -4.73
CA ARG A 201 0.54 -12.24 -3.88
C ARG A 201 -0.59 -11.67 -4.73
N ILE A 202 -1.82 -12.10 -4.45
CA ILE A 202 -3.04 -11.44 -4.93
C ILE A 202 -3.82 -10.89 -3.74
N CYS A 203 -4.37 -9.68 -3.90
CA CYS A 203 -5.22 -9.02 -2.93
C CYS A 203 -6.62 -8.87 -3.55
N ILE A 204 -7.63 -9.35 -2.85
CA ILE A 204 -9.00 -9.52 -3.35
C ILE A 204 -9.92 -8.57 -2.59
N LYS A 205 -10.69 -7.78 -3.34
CA LYS A 205 -11.69 -6.85 -2.83
C LYS A 205 -13.08 -7.25 -3.27
N GLY A 206 -14.10 -6.78 -2.55
CA GLY A 206 -15.51 -7.06 -2.87
C GLY A 206 -15.98 -8.44 -2.40
N LEU A 207 -15.14 -9.14 -1.64
CA LEU A 207 -15.48 -10.41 -1.03
C LEU A 207 -16.26 -10.18 0.27
N ALA A 208 -17.55 -10.51 0.29
CA ALA A 208 -18.33 -10.42 1.51
C ALA A 208 -17.72 -11.31 2.61
N PRO A 209 -17.71 -10.91 3.90
CA PRO A 209 -17.08 -11.68 4.99
C PRO A 209 -17.53 -13.15 5.03
N ARG A 210 -18.83 -13.42 4.88
CA ARG A 210 -19.41 -14.78 4.83
C ARG A 210 -18.93 -15.65 3.65
N ARG A 211 -18.25 -15.06 2.66
CA ARG A 211 -17.72 -15.74 1.48
C ARG A 211 -16.21 -16.00 1.56
N VAL A 212 -15.51 -15.45 2.56
CA VAL A 212 -14.06 -15.64 2.74
C VAL A 212 -13.71 -17.12 2.91
N VAL A 213 -14.31 -17.78 3.89
CA VAL A 213 -14.03 -19.21 4.17
C VAL A 213 -14.48 -20.13 3.03
N PRO A 214 -15.70 -20.01 2.47
CA PRO A 214 -16.09 -20.78 1.30
C PRO A 214 -15.12 -20.62 0.12
N TYR A 215 -14.70 -19.39 -0.18
CA TYR A 215 -13.74 -19.13 -1.25
C TYR A 215 -12.39 -19.80 -1.00
N LEU A 216 -11.84 -19.66 0.20
CA LEU A 216 -10.56 -20.26 0.59
C LEU A 216 -10.57 -21.79 0.50
N ARG A 217 -11.71 -22.42 0.79
CA ARG A 217 -11.88 -23.87 0.62
C ARG A 217 -11.80 -24.29 -0.84
N GLU A 218 -12.44 -23.55 -1.74
CA GLU A 218 -12.43 -23.84 -3.17
C GLU A 218 -11.04 -23.69 -3.80
N VAL A 219 -10.25 -22.70 -3.35
CA VAL A 219 -8.88 -22.48 -3.85
C VAL A 219 -7.82 -23.31 -3.12
N GLY A 220 -8.22 -24.18 -2.19
CA GLY A 220 -7.33 -25.12 -1.52
C GLY A 220 -6.40 -24.52 -0.47
N TRP A 221 -6.83 -23.48 0.25
CA TRP A 221 -6.05 -22.95 1.38
C TRP A 221 -5.92 -24.01 2.50
N PRO A 222 -4.70 -24.27 3.01
CA PRO A 222 -4.45 -25.39 3.91
C PRO A 222 -4.73 -25.10 5.39
N GLY A 223 -5.33 -23.94 5.70
CA GLY A 223 -5.47 -23.48 7.08
C GLY A 223 -6.71 -23.97 7.82
N ASP A 224 -6.93 -23.42 9.01
CA ASP A 224 -8.02 -23.77 9.91
C ASP A 224 -9.23 -22.90 9.59
N PHE A 225 -10.24 -23.53 9.00
CA PHE A 225 -11.45 -22.82 8.58
C PHE A 225 -12.32 -22.38 9.75
N GLU A 226 -12.34 -23.10 10.88
CA GLU A 226 -13.16 -22.73 12.04
C GLU A 226 -12.55 -21.51 12.75
N GLU A 227 -11.22 -21.53 12.95
CA GLU A 227 -10.51 -20.39 13.54
C GLU A 227 -10.66 -19.14 12.66
N LEU A 228 -10.52 -19.29 11.34
CA LEU A 228 -10.67 -18.18 10.42
C LEU A 228 -12.12 -17.67 10.36
N GLU A 229 -13.12 -18.56 10.35
CA GLU A 229 -14.53 -18.16 10.31
C GLU A 229 -14.91 -17.33 11.54
N SER A 230 -14.49 -17.77 12.72
CA SER A 230 -14.69 -17.03 13.96
C SER A 230 -14.08 -15.63 13.87
N ARG A 231 -12.82 -15.54 13.43
CA ARG A 231 -12.07 -14.28 13.31
C ARG A 231 -12.69 -13.32 12.31
N VAL A 232 -13.07 -13.80 11.13
CA VAL A 232 -13.76 -12.99 10.12
C VAL A 232 -15.11 -12.51 10.65
N GLY A 233 -15.84 -13.37 11.38
CA GLY A 233 -17.09 -13.02 12.04
C GLY A 233 -16.93 -11.89 13.06
N GLU A 234 -15.92 -11.95 13.91
CA GLU A 234 -15.61 -10.89 14.88
C GLU A 234 -15.24 -9.57 14.19
N LEU A 235 -14.31 -9.61 13.23
CA LEU A 235 -13.83 -8.42 12.52
C LEU A 235 -14.95 -7.76 11.71
N SER A 236 -15.82 -8.55 11.08
CA SER A 236 -16.91 -8.01 10.25
C SER A 236 -17.93 -7.17 11.01
N ARG A 237 -17.94 -7.23 12.35
CA ARG A 237 -18.78 -6.38 13.22
C ARG A 237 -18.10 -5.06 13.56
N LEU A 238 -16.78 -4.98 13.39
CA LEU A 238 -15.96 -3.83 13.77
C LEU A 238 -15.63 -2.91 12.59
N VAL A 239 -15.67 -3.44 11.36
CA VAL A 239 -15.29 -2.70 10.14
C VAL A 239 -16.32 -2.90 9.03
N ASP A 240 -16.26 -2.05 8.00
CA ASP A 240 -17.18 -2.13 6.86
C ASP A 240 -16.70 -3.14 5.81
N CYS A 241 -15.37 -3.28 5.66
CA CYS A 241 -14.75 -4.06 4.60
C CYS A 241 -13.60 -4.92 5.15
N ILE A 242 -13.49 -6.12 4.58
CA ILE A 242 -12.35 -7.02 4.77
C ILE A 242 -11.89 -7.45 3.38
N ASP A 243 -10.75 -6.91 2.94
CA ASP A 243 -10.09 -7.38 1.72
C ASP A 243 -9.13 -8.55 2.08
N LEU A 244 -8.93 -9.49 1.15
CA LEU A 244 -8.23 -10.76 1.41
C LEU A 244 -6.93 -10.85 0.62
N ASP A 245 -5.83 -11.12 1.31
CA ASP A 245 -4.52 -11.35 0.70
C ASP A 245 -4.14 -12.82 0.70
N LEU A 246 -3.76 -13.33 -0.47
CA LEU A 246 -3.30 -14.70 -0.67
C LEU A 246 -1.91 -14.74 -1.28
N ASP A 247 -1.02 -15.50 -0.65
CA ASP A 247 0.28 -15.85 -1.23
C ASP A 247 0.12 -17.08 -2.10
N LEU A 248 0.64 -17.05 -3.32
CA LEU A 248 0.70 -18.17 -4.25
C LEU A 248 2.15 -18.66 -4.31
N VAL A 249 2.39 -19.86 -3.80
CA VAL A 249 3.74 -20.42 -3.58
C VAL A 249 3.86 -21.74 -4.34
N GLY A 250 4.51 -21.69 -5.50
CA GLY A 250 4.59 -22.84 -6.39
C GLY A 250 3.22 -23.20 -6.94
N ASP A 251 2.72 -24.38 -6.58
CA ASP A 251 1.44 -24.95 -7.02
C ASP A 251 0.32 -24.84 -5.98
N ARG A 252 0.55 -24.14 -4.86
CA ARG A 252 -0.38 -24.08 -3.72
C ARG A 252 -0.57 -22.67 -3.19
N VAL A 253 -1.74 -22.44 -2.58
CA VAL A 253 -1.98 -21.26 -1.73
C VAL A 253 -1.13 -21.41 -0.46
N GLY A 254 -0.43 -20.34 -0.09
CA GLY A 254 0.37 -20.25 1.10
C GLY A 254 -0.45 -20.42 2.39
N PRO A 255 0.16 -20.84 3.50
CA PRO A 255 -0.56 -21.14 4.74
C PRO A 255 -1.10 -19.88 5.44
N GLN A 256 -0.54 -18.71 5.15
CA GLN A 256 -0.95 -17.45 5.75
C GLN A 256 -1.90 -16.68 4.83
N VAL A 257 -2.96 -16.12 5.40
CA VAL A 257 -3.84 -15.14 4.75
C VAL A 257 -3.74 -13.79 5.44
N GLY A 258 -3.93 -12.71 4.68
CA GLY A 258 -4.08 -11.36 5.24
C GLY A 258 -5.54 -10.91 5.18
N LEU A 259 -6.02 -10.30 6.27
CA LEU A 259 -7.34 -9.68 6.35
C LEU A 259 -7.16 -8.16 6.49
N GLU A 260 -7.36 -7.41 5.41
CA GLU A 260 -7.27 -5.96 5.40
C GLU A 260 -8.61 -5.33 5.82
N CYS A 261 -8.68 -4.88 7.06
CA CYS A 261 -9.86 -4.31 7.70
C CYS A 261 -9.88 -2.79 7.53
N HIS A 262 -10.95 -2.24 6.94
CA HIS A 262 -11.12 -0.79 6.78
C HIS A 262 -12.57 -0.33 6.76
N PHE A 263 -12.73 0.99 6.87
CA PHE A 263 -14.02 1.69 6.79
C PHE A 263 -14.21 2.30 5.41
N HIS A 264 -15.46 2.37 4.95
CA HIS A 264 -15.79 3.08 3.72
C HIS A 264 -15.30 4.52 3.78
N GLU A 265 -14.77 5.04 2.67
CA GLU A 265 -14.20 6.40 2.57
C GLU A 265 -12.97 6.68 3.46
N ARG A 266 -12.59 5.75 4.35
CA ARG A 266 -11.44 5.83 5.26
C ARG A 266 -11.43 7.10 6.13
N PRO A 267 -12.53 7.37 6.87
CA PRO A 267 -12.60 8.51 7.78
C PRO A 267 -11.53 8.42 8.87
N PRO A 268 -11.06 9.59 9.38
CA PRO A 268 -10.17 9.64 10.53
C PRO A 268 -10.89 9.17 11.80
N PRO A 269 -10.15 8.77 12.86
CA PRO A 269 -10.73 8.35 14.15
C PRO A 269 -11.74 9.33 14.74
N ALA A 270 -11.53 10.64 14.61
CA ALA A 270 -12.45 11.67 15.09
C ALA A 270 -13.85 11.63 14.42
N GLN A 271 -13.98 10.99 13.26
CA GLN A 271 -15.23 10.90 12.48
C GLN A 271 -15.79 9.47 12.44
N GLU A 272 -15.03 8.48 12.91
CA GLU A 272 -15.42 7.08 12.91
C GLU A 272 -15.03 6.44 14.26
N PRO A 273 -15.92 6.45 15.25
CA PRO A 273 -15.63 5.96 16.59
C PRO A 273 -15.34 4.46 16.64
N ARG A 274 -15.73 3.68 15.61
CA ARG A 274 -15.41 2.25 15.54
C ARG A 274 -13.91 1.98 15.42
N TRP A 275 -13.09 2.98 15.07
CA TRP A 275 -11.63 2.88 15.21
C TRP A 275 -11.22 2.50 16.63
N HIS A 276 -11.85 3.08 17.66
CA HIS A 276 -11.56 2.72 19.05
C HIS A 276 -11.93 1.26 19.33
N ALA A 277 -13.11 0.82 18.89
CA ALA A 277 -13.57 -0.56 19.10
C ALA A 277 -12.65 -1.58 18.41
N LEU A 278 -12.18 -1.29 17.20
CA LEU A 278 -11.21 -2.11 16.49
C LEU A 278 -9.88 -2.18 17.26
N LEU A 279 -9.33 -1.03 17.68
CA LEU A 279 -8.05 -1.00 18.39
C LEU A 279 -8.14 -1.66 19.78
N ASP A 280 -9.25 -1.49 20.49
CA ASP A 280 -9.51 -2.18 21.77
C ASP A 280 -9.54 -3.69 21.60
N TYR A 281 -10.16 -4.17 20.51
CA TYR A 281 -10.15 -5.59 20.16
C TYR A 281 -8.72 -6.09 19.88
N LEU A 282 -7.92 -5.33 19.11
CA LEU A 282 -6.53 -5.71 18.81
C LEU A 282 -5.66 -5.73 20.07
N GLU A 283 -5.82 -4.76 20.96
CA GLU A 283 -5.08 -4.70 22.23
C GLU A 283 -5.44 -5.88 23.15
N LYS A 284 -6.74 -6.18 23.31
CA LYS A 284 -7.22 -7.35 24.08
C LYS A 284 -6.69 -8.66 23.50
N ALA A 285 -6.60 -8.75 22.18
CA ALA A 285 -6.02 -9.88 21.46
C ALA A 285 -4.48 -9.88 21.44
N ARG A 286 -3.82 -8.92 22.12
CA ARG A 286 -2.36 -8.74 22.16
C ARG A 286 -1.70 -8.55 20.79
N MET A 287 -2.46 -8.05 19.82
CA MET A 287 -1.98 -7.70 18.48
C MET A 287 -1.60 -6.22 18.38
N CYS A 288 -1.94 -5.40 19.38
CA CYS A 288 -1.60 -3.98 19.44
C CYS A 288 -1.08 -3.60 20.83
N LEU A 289 0.06 -2.91 20.88
CA LEU A 289 0.58 -2.34 22.12
C LEU A 289 -0.22 -1.09 22.52
N PRO A 290 -0.51 -0.86 23.81
CA PRO A 290 -1.30 0.30 24.26
C PRO A 290 -0.76 1.65 23.78
N GLY A 291 0.57 1.83 23.82
CA GLY A 291 1.22 3.05 23.32
C GLY A 291 1.01 3.29 21.82
N LYS A 292 0.93 2.22 21.03
CA LYS A 292 0.62 2.32 19.60
C LYS A 292 -0.84 2.68 19.39
N ARG A 293 -1.77 2.05 20.11
CA ARG A 293 -3.20 2.40 20.03
C ARG A 293 -3.41 3.91 20.19
N GLU A 294 -2.83 4.52 21.23
CA GLU A 294 -2.92 5.96 21.46
C GLU A 294 -2.30 6.77 20.31
N ALA A 295 -1.12 6.38 19.83
CA ALA A 295 -0.45 7.04 18.70
C ALA A 295 -1.30 7.01 17.41
N ILE A 296 -2.01 5.92 17.14
CA ILE A 296 -2.87 5.75 15.96
C ILE A 296 -4.02 6.74 15.96
N LEU A 297 -4.68 6.89 17.11
CA LEU A 297 -5.84 7.76 17.28
C LEU A 297 -5.50 9.24 17.03
N HIS A 298 -4.26 9.63 17.27
CA HIS A 298 -3.76 11.00 17.08
C HIS A 298 -3.05 11.23 15.73
N TYR A 299 -2.87 10.20 14.90
CA TYR A 299 -2.10 10.34 13.67
C TYR A 299 -2.82 11.14 12.58
N ALA A 300 -4.12 10.99 12.40
CA ALA A 300 -4.79 11.60 11.25
C ALA A 300 -4.79 13.14 11.33
N GLY A 301 -4.67 13.82 10.18
CA GLY A 301 -4.72 15.28 10.14
C GLY A 301 -4.19 15.90 8.85
N VAL A 302 -4.16 17.23 8.81
CA VAL A 302 -3.73 18.01 7.65
C VAL A 302 -2.56 18.90 8.03
N MET A 303 -1.49 18.86 7.24
CA MET A 303 -0.37 19.79 7.31
C MET A 303 -0.35 20.66 6.06
N HIS A 304 0.03 21.93 6.17
CA HIS A 304 0.18 22.79 5.00
C HIS A 304 1.39 23.72 5.13
N GLU A 305 1.88 24.19 3.99
CA GLU A 305 3.12 24.96 3.84
C GLU A 305 3.24 26.26 4.66
N ARG A 306 2.14 26.75 5.25
CA ARG A 306 2.15 27.95 6.09
C ARG A 306 2.33 27.62 7.57
N SER A 307 1.81 26.50 8.06
CA SER A 307 1.96 26.09 9.45
C SER A 307 3.29 25.39 9.72
N HIS A 308 3.93 24.84 8.68
CA HIS A 308 5.21 24.12 8.79
C HIS A 308 6.24 24.64 7.77
N ARG A 309 6.29 25.97 7.59
CA ARG A 309 7.06 26.60 6.51
C ARG A 309 8.55 26.25 6.55
N GLU A 310 9.13 26.15 7.73
CA GLU A 310 10.56 25.89 7.94
C GLU A 310 11.01 24.50 7.46
N HIS A 311 10.11 23.51 7.53
CA HIS A 311 10.35 22.15 7.06
C HIS A 311 9.79 21.89 5.67
N TRP A 312 9.06 22.85 5.07
CA TRP A 312 8.37 22.63 3.81
C TRP A 312 9.33 22.64 2.61
N PRO A 313 9.21 21.70 1.66
CA PRO A 313 10.14 21.60 0.55
C PRO A 313 10.11 22.86 -0.31
N ARG A 314 11.29 23.45 -0.55
CA ARG A 314 11.43 24.68 -1.33
C ARG A 314 10.79 24.59 -2.73
N PRO A 315 10.94 23.49 -3.51
CA PRO A 315 10.27 23.36 -4.80
C PRO A 315 8.75 23.46 -4.71
N LEU A 316 8.14 22.97 -3.62
CA LEU A 316 6.69 23.08 -3.40
C LEU A 316 6.28 24.50 -3.00
N LEU A 317 7.07 25.18 -2.17
CA LEU A 317 6.83 26.59 -1.84
C LEU A 317 6.90 27.49 -3.07
N GLU A 318 7.84 27.23 -3.98
CA GLU A 318 7.98 27.96 -5.24
C GLU A 318 6.81 27.69 -6.18
N ALA A 319 6.39 26.42 -6.32
CA ALA A 319 5.20 26.06 -7.10
C ALA A 319 3.93 26.73 -6.56
N SER A 320 3.74 26.75 -5.24
CA SER A 320 2.62 27.45 -4.59
C SER A 320 2.54 28.94 -4.93
N LYS A 321 3.70 29.62 -4.94
CA LYS A 321 3.80 31.05 -5.32
C LYS A 321 3.35 31.27 -6.78
N LEU A 322 3.76 30.38 -7.69
CA LEU A 322 3.37 30.45 -9.10
C LEU A 322 1.86 30.27 -9.31
N MET A 323 1.19 29.48 -8.45
CA MET A 323 -0.27 29.29 -8.49
C MET A 323 -1.08 30.41 -7.83
N GLY A 324 -0.46 31.56 -7.54
CA GLY A 324 -1.19 32.77 -7.12
C GLY A 324 -1.68 32.74 -5.67
N SER A 325 -1.12 31.88 -4.81
CA SER A 325 -1.43 31.76 -3.38
C SER A 325 -2.86 31.36 -3.02
N THR A 326 -3.74 31.07 -3.97
CA THR A 326 -5.12 30.62 -3.69
C THR A 326 -5.16 29.17 -3.21
N GLN A 327 -4.18 28.39 -3.67
CA GLN A 327 -3.93 27.01 -3.26
C GLN A 327 -2.65 26.93 -2.42
N LEU A 328 -2.62 25.97 -1.49
CA LEU A 328 -1.48 25.68 -0.63
C LEU A 328 -1.07 24.23 -0.82
N SER A 329 0.24 24.01 -0.87
CA SER A 329 0.81 22.66 -0.77
C SER A 329 0.42 22.09 0.59
N SER A 330 -0.22 20.91 0.58
CA SER A 330 -0.77 20.28 1.78
C SER A 330 -0.50 18.77 1.79
N LEU A 331 -0.26 18.22 2.97
CA LEU A 331 -0.18 16.79 3.23
C LEU A 331 -1.37 16.36 4.07
N LEU A 332 -2.17 15.43 3.54
CA LEU A 332 -3.25 14.76 4.26
C LEU A 332 -2.71 13.45 4.83
N ARG A 333 -2.76 13.29 6.14
CA ARG A 333 -2.38 12.09 6.87
C ARG A 333 -3.64 11.35 7.31
N GLY A 334 -3.73 10.06 7.06
CA GLY A 334 -4.91 9.26 7.42
C GLY A 334 -4.59 7.80 7.66
N LEU A 335 -5.55 7.09 8.25
CA LEU A 335 -5.47 5.63 8.45
C LEU A 335 -6.02 4.94 7.20
N HIS A 336 -5.27 4.01 6.61
CA HIS A 336 -5.69 3.33 5.38
C HIS A 336 -6.48 2.05 5.67
N HIS A 337 -5.85 1.09 6.35
CA HIS A 337 -6.45 -0.15 6.82
C HIS A 337 -5.61 -0.75 7.95
N VAL A 338 -6.18 -1.68 8.72
CA VAL A 338 -5.43 -2.59 9.59
C VAL A 338 -5.42 -3.96 8.94
N LYS A 339 -4.24 -4.53 8.75
CA LYS A 339 -4.08 -5.88 8.23
C LYS A 339 -3.81 -6.86 9.36
N ILE A 340 -4.58 -7.95 9.40
CA ILE A 340 -4.37 -9.05 10.33
C ILE A 340 -3.86 -10.26 9.55
N SER A 341 -2.65 -10.71 9.85
CA SER A 341 -2.12 -11.96 9.31
C SER A 341 -2.61 -13.14 10.14
N HIS A 342 -3.18 -14.14 9.48
CA HIS A 342 -3.70 -15.34 10.11
C HIS A 342 -3.09 -16.59 9.46
N SER A 343 -2.63 -17.50 10.31
CA SER A 343 -2.11 -18.84 9.97
C SER A 343 -2.52 -19.80 11.07
N SER A 344 -2.89 -21.04 10.73
CA SER A 344 -3.31 -22.04 11.71
C SER A 344 -2.28 -22.25 12.82
N GLY A 345 -2.76 -22.26 14.07
CA GLY A 345 -1.94 -22.54 15.25
C GLY A 345 -0.88 -21.48 15.56
N SER A 346 -0.86 -20.36 14.82
CA SER A 346 0.03 -19.24 15.08
C SER A 346 -0.74 -18.08 15.71
N THR A 347 -0.10 -17.35 16.61
CA THR A 347 -0.69 -16.11 17.12
C THR A 347 -0.84 -15.11 15.96
N PRO A 348 -2.05 -14.59 15.72
CA PRO A 348 -2.27 -13.59 14.66
C PRO A 348 -1.47 -12.33 14.97
N ARG A 349 -1.09 -11.60 13.93
CA ARG A 349 -0.37 -10.32 14.07
C ARG A 349 -1.09 -9.24 13.30
N ALA A 350 -1.06 -8.02 13.84
CA ALA A 350 -1.66 -6.86 13.19
C ALA A 350 -0.60 -5.86 12.72
N LYS A 351 -0.89 -5.24 11.58
CA LYS A 351 -0.14 -4.12 11.02
C LYS A 351 -1.11 -3.01 10.67
N LEU A 352 -0.71 -1.77 10.91
CA LEU A 352 -1.45 -0.61 10.46
C LEU A 352 -0.79 -0.01 9.23
N TYR A 353 -1.60 0.32 8.23
CA TYR A 353 -1.15 1.06 7.07
C TYR A 353 -1.58 2.51 7.22
N LEU A 354 -0.58 3.37 7.41
CA LEU A 354 -0.73 4.82 7.42
C LEU A 354 -0.63 5.35 6.01
N SER A 355 -1.34 6.44 5.74
CA SER A 355 -1.37 7.07 4.42
C SER A 355 -1.05 8.54 4.48
N VAL A 356 -0.34 9.02 3.46
CA VAL A 356 0.01 10.41 3.25
C VAL A 356 -0.30 10.76 1.80
N LYS A 357 -1.11 11.80 1.60
CA LYS A 357 -1.47 12.32 0.28
C LYS A 357 -1.04 13.78 0.14
N HIS A 358 -0.22 14.07 -0.87
CA HIS A 358 0.08 15.43 -1.28
C HIS A 358 -1.03 15.98 -2.18
N LEU A 359 -1.53 17.16 -1.83
CA LEU A 359 -2.59 17.86 -2.56
C LEU A 359 -2.32 19.37 -2.60
N TRP A 360 -2.85 20.01 -3.63
CA TRP A 360 -3.01 21.46 -3.69
C TRP A 360 -4.41 21.82 -3.22
N LEU A 361 -4.53 22.34 -2.00
CA LEU A 361 -5.82 22.67 -1.40
C LEU A 361 -6.09 24.16 -1.43
N ALA A 362 -7.32 24.53 -1.78
CA ALA A 362 -7.74 25.93 -1.68
C ALA A 362 -7.77 26.37 -0.20
N LYS A 363 -7.35 27.61 0.08
CA LYS A 363 -7.37 28.18 1.44
C LYS A 363 -8.72 27.99 2.16
N ALA A 364 -9.83 28.14 1.44
CA ALA A 364 -11.18 27.99 1.98
C ALA A 364 -11.47 26.56 2.50
N GLN A 365 -10.85 25.53 1.90
CA GLN A 365 -11.01 24.14 2.32
C GLN A 365 -10.27 23.86 3.64
N LEU A 366 -9.14 24.54 3.88
CA LEU A 366 -8.33 24.39 5.09
C LEU A 366 -8.95 25.05 6.34
N VAL A 367 -9.79 26.07 6.16
CA VAL A 367 -10.52 26.71 7.28
C VAL A 367 -11.65 25.81 7.80
N ARG A 368 -12.29 25.06 6.88
CA ARG A 368 -13.35 24.10 7.24
C ARG A 368 -12.81 22.89 8.01
N SER A 369 -11.62 22.39 7.66
CA SER A 369 -11.00 21.26 8.36
C SER A 369 -10.55 21.59 9.80
N LYS A 370 -10.31 22.87 10.12
CA LYS A 370 -10.08 23.32 11.51
C LYS A 370 -11.37 23.41 12.33
N SER A 371 -12.49 23.78 11.69
CA SER A 371 -13.77 23.97 12.39
C SER A 371 -14.46 22.64 12.73
N SER A 372 -14.23 21.58 11.94
CA SER A 372 -14.67 20.22 12.28
C SER A 372 -13.83 19.54 13.36
N ALA A 373 -12.69 20.13 13.77
CA ALA A 373 -11.85 19.62 14.86
C ALA A 373 -12.07 20.36 16.20
N LEU A 374 -12.92 21.40 16.21
CA LEU A 374 -13.22 22.21 17.40
C LEU A 374 -14.66 22.02 17.93
N HIS A 375 -15.50 21.26 17.21
CA HIS A 375 -16.91 21.00 17.57
C HIS A 375 -17.31 19.53 17.41
N SER A 376 -16.42 18.61 17.79
CA SER A 376 -16.72 17.18 17.92
C SER A 376 -15.94 16.59 19.07
#